data_AF-A0A7X9BSN6-F1
#
_entry.id   AF-A0A7X9BSN6-F1
#
_cell.length_a   1.000
_cell.length_b   1.000
_cell.length_c   1.000
_cell.angle_alpha   90.00
_cell.angle_beta   90.00
_cell.angle_gamma   90.00
#
_symmetry.space_group_name_H-M   'P 1'
#
loop_
_entity.id
_entity.type
_entity.pdbx_description
1 polymer ?
#
loop_
_entity_poly.entity_id
_entity_poly.type
_entity_poly.pdbx_seq_one_letter_code
_entity_poly.pdbx_strand_id
1 'polypeptide(L)'
;MKDKLANFKNKTVLKKVSIISKLKGLNQRLGLIKEINDVKYYIVSSANSPSQTITILNSFNQKVILICGGYDKQAPFDMLGEVLIKKVKHLILMGQTASLIEMSVLKKLTGKYRGIELRITRCHTMQQAVDCAYLS
;
A
#
# COMPACT_ATOMS: atom_id res chain seq x y z
N MET A 1 19.59 3.58 5.65
CA MET A 1 18.16 3.53 6.07
C MET A 1 17.93 4.12 7.47
N LYS A 2 18.95 4.24 8.34
CA LYS A 2 18.86 4.84 9.68
C LYS A 2 18.84 6.39 9.67
N ASP A 3 19.50 7.03 8.71
CA ASP A 3 19.78 8.49 8.80
C ASP A 3 18.76 9.44 8.16
N LYS A 4 17.79 8.95 7.37
CA LYS A 4 16.82 9.83 6.69
C LYS A 4 15.51 10.08 7.45
N LEU A 5 15.31 9.40 8.58
CA LEU A 5 14.07 9.46 9.36
C LEU A 5 14.16 10.35 10.60
N ALA A 6 15.30 11.00 10.83
CA ALA A 6 15.61 11.76 12.05
C ALA A 6 15.28 13.26 11.98
N ASN A 7 14.94 13.81 10.81
CA ASN A 7 15.00 15.27 10.60
C ASN A 7 13.72 15.92 10.05
N PHE A 8 12.54 15.53 10.54
CA PHE A 8 11.28 16.18 10.17
C PHE A 8 10.56 16.71 11.41
N LYS A 9 11.00 17.89 11.86
CA LYS A 9 10.28 18.76 12.79
C LYS A 9 9.17 19.51 12.04
N ASN A 10 8.03 19.65 12.72
CA ASN A 10 6.95 20.63 12.55
C ASN A 10 5.66 20.23 11.78
N LYS A 11 4.60 20.07 12.60
CA LYS A 11 3.18 20.47 12.44
C LYS A 11 2.42 20.06 11.18
N THR A 12 1.54 19.05 11.31
CA THR A 12 0.07 19.05 11.04
C THR A 12 -0.47 17.60 11.18
N VAL A 13 -1.73 17.44 11.61
CA VAL A 13 -2.33 16.23 12.21
C VAL A 13 -3.14 15.36 11.21
N LEU A 14 -3.06 14.02 11.39
CA LEU A 14 -3.93 12.88 11.00
C LEU A 14 -3.62 11.94 9.79
N LYS A 15 -3.48 10.65 10.17
CA LYS A 15 -3.95 9.35 9.58
C LYS A 15 -2.96 8.39 8.87
N LYS A 16 -2.55 7.39 9.69
CA LYS A 16 -2.06 6.00 9.44
C LYS A 16 -1.67 5.61 8.00
N VAL A 17 -0.37 5.33 7.83
CA VAL A 17 0.33 5.04 6.57
C VAL A 17 0.93 3.63 6.66
N SER A 18 0.60 2.69 5.76
CA SER A 18 1.24 1.36 5.76
C SER A 18 2.28 1.26 4.62
N ILE A 19 3.57 1.12 4.97
CA ILE A 19 4.70 1.03 4.01
C ILE A 19 5.15 -0.43 3.88
N ILE A 20 4.80 -1.08 2.78
CA ILE A 20 5.26 -2.44 2.50
C ILE A 20 6.60 -2.40 1.73
N SER A 21 7.70 -2.69 2.42
CA SER A 21 9.01 -2.96 1.81
C SER A 21 9.61 -4.28 2.34
N LYS A 22 10.60 -4.84 1.64
CA LYS A 22 11.16 -6.17 1.92
C LYS A 22 12.15 -6.14 3.09
N LEU A 23 12.04 -7.06 4.05
CA LEU A 23 13.14 -7.49 4.91
C LEU A 23 13.19 -9.02 4.99
N LYS A 24 14.39 -9.57 4.88
CA LYS A 24 14.70 -10.99 4.82
C LYS A 24 14.72 -11.55 6.25
N GLY A 25 13.88 -12.53 6.56
CA GLY A 25 13.90 -13.26 7.83
C GLY A 25 12.52 -13.45 8.48
N LEU A 26 12.06 -14.70 8.45
CA LEU A 26 11.08 -15.42 9.27
C LEU A 26 9.72 -14.76 9.65
N ASN A 27 8.67 -15.55 9.36
CA ASN A 27 7.24 -15.42 9.63
C ASN A 27 6.45 -14.42 8.77
N GLN A 28 5.34 -14.90 8.19
CA GLN A 28 4.36 -14.14 7.41
C GLN A 28 3.55 -13.20 8.33
N ARG A 29 4.22 -12.29 9.05
CA ARG A 29 3.60 -11.43 10.04
C ARG A 29 3.73 -9.97 9.61
N LEU A 30 2.60 -9.28 9.57
CA LEU A 30 2.55 -7.83 9.49
C LEU A 30 3.32 -7.25 10.68
N GLY A 31 4.42 -6.54 10.43
CA GLY A 31 5.27 -5.96 11.47
C GLY A 31 5.07 -4.45 11.56
N LEU A 32 4.74 -3.93 12.74
CA LEU A 32 4.84 -2.50 13.00
C LEU A 32 6.33 -2.12 13.05
N ILE A 33 6.78 -1.24 12.16
CA ILE A 33 8.18 -0.82 12.08
C ILE A 33 8.44 0.55 12.72
N LYS A 34 7.42 1.41 12.74
CA LYS A 34 7.54 2.76 13.31
C LYS A 34 6.18 3.36 13.62
N GLU A 35 6.16 4.27 14.57
CA GLU A 35 5.05 5.18 14.82
C GLU A 35 5.60 6.61 14.85
N ILE A 36 4.98 7.53 14.10
CA ILE A 36 5.35 8.95 14.05
C ILE A 36 4.06 9.74 14.01
N ASN A 37 3.85 10.68 14.93
CA ASN A 37 2.65 11.54 14.96
C ASN A 37 1.34 10.71 14.84
N ASP A 38 1.23 9.63 15.63
CA ASP A 38 0.11 8.68 15.63
C ASP A 38 -0.11 7.91 14.30
N VAL A 39 0.85 8.01 13.38
CA VAL A 39 0.88 7.26 12.12
C VAL A 39 1.72 6.01 12.32
N LYS A 40 1.05 4.86 12.27
CA LYS A 40 1.66 3.53 12.38
C LYS A 40 2.06 3.00 11.01
N TYR A 41 3.34 2.70 10.85
CA TYR A 41 3.96 2.16 9.65
C TYR A 41 4.13 0.66 9.77
N TYR A 42 3.50 -0.08 8.86
CA TYR A 42 3.58 -1.54 8.83
C TYR A 42 4.28 -2.04 7.59
N ILE A 43 5.09 -3.07 7.76
CA ILE A 43 5.80 -3.78 6.72
C ILE A 43 5.29 -5.23 6.63
N VAL A 44 5.39 -5.83 5.45
CA VAL A 44 5.23 -7.28 5.31
C VAL A 44 6.39 -7.85 4.50
N SER A 45 7.09 -8.80 5.09
CA SER A 45 8.33 -9.38 4.55
C SER A 45 8.13 -10.33 3.35
N SER A 46 6.91 -10.86 3.18
CA SER A 46 6.65 -12.01 2.29
C SER A 46 5.31 -12.00 1.55
N ALA A 47 4.61 -10.86 1.48
CA ALA A 47 3.42 -10.75 0.64
C ALA A 47 3.84 -10.82 -0.83
N ASN A 48 3.65 -11.99 -1.43
CA ASN A 48 4.08 -12.33 -2.78
C ASN A 48 2.88 -12.74 -3.67
N SER A 49 1.65 -12.61 -3.17
CA SER A 49 0.44 -12.90 -3.92
C SER A 49 -0.68 -11.90 -3.65
N PRO A 50 -1.63 -11.75 -4.60
CA PRO A 50 -2.86 -10.98 -4.40
C PRO A 50 -3.64 -11.44 -3.16
N SER A 51 -3.78 -12.75 -2.94
CA SER A 51 -4.52 -13.31 -1.79
C SER A 51 -3.91 -12.93 -0.44
N GLN A 52 -2.58 -12.94 -0.32
CA GLN A 52 -1.91 -12.48 0.91
C GLN A 52 -2.15 -10.99 1.16
N THR A 53 -2.13 -10.18 0.10
CA THR A 53 -2.44 -8.74 0.20
C THR A 53 -3.87 -8.52 0.70
N ILE A 54 -4.82 -9.32 0.22
CA ILE A 54 -6.22 -9.27 0.68
C ILE A 54 -6.33 -9.61 2.17
N THR A 55 -5.70 -10.70 2.63
CA THR A 55 -5.70 -11.09 4.04
C THR A 55 -5.14 -9.98 4.94
N ILE A 56 -4.07 -9.33 4.51
CA ILE A 56 -3.44 -8.22 5.25
C ILE A 56 -4.40 -7.03 5.32
N LEU A 57 -4.95 -6.59 4.19
CA LEU A 57 -5.89 -5.47 4.14
C LEU A 57 -7.14 -5.73 4.99
N ASN A 58 -7.61 -6.97 5.05
CA ASN A 58 -8.76 -7.36 5.87
C ASN A 58 -8.47 -7.36 7.37
N SER A 59 -7.21 -7.47 7.80
CA SER A 59 -6.84 -7.35 9.22
C SER A 59 -6.94 -5.91 9.76
N PHE A 60 -7.09 -4.92 8.88
CA PHE A 60 -7.33 -3.53 9.28
C PHE A 60 -8.84 -3.22 9.35
N ASN A 61 -9.25 -2.66 10.49
CA ASN A 61 -10.61 -2.17 10.73
C ASN A 61 -10.91 -0.84 10.02
N GLN A 62 -9.93 -0.22 9.37
CA GLN A 62 -10.03 1.06 8.70
C GLN A 62 -9.26 1.06 7.39
N LYS A 63 -9.59 1.99 6.49
CA LYS A 63 -8.83 2.17 5.25
C LYS A 63 -7.39 2.57 5.53
N VAL A 64 -6.46 2.09 4.70
CA VAL A 64 -5.01 2.35 4.82
C VAL A 64 -4.46 3.07 3.58
N ILE A 65 -3.27 3.65 3.70
CA ILE A 65 -2.43 3.94 2.52
C ILE A 65 -1.65 2.68 2.22
N LEU A 66 -1.66 2.25 0.96
CA LEU A 66 -0.97 1.05 0.53
C LEU A 66 0.07 1.42 -0.51
N ILE A 67 1.34 1.10 -0.22
CA ILE A 67 2.38 1.00 -1.24
C ILE A 67 2.46 -0.45 -1.68
N CYS A 68 2.26 -0.74 -2.97
CA CYS A 68 2.35 -2.11 -3.48
C CYS A 68 2.79 -2.21 -4.94
N GLY A 69 3.13 -3.42 -5.34
CA GLY A 69 3.62 -3.78 -6.67
C GLY A 69 4.89 -4.62 -6.58
N GLY A 70 5.62 -4.74 -7.68
CA GLY A 70 6.79 -5.61 -7.75
C GLY A 70 6.88 -6.36 -9.08
N TYR A 71 7.44 -7.57 -9.01
CA TYR A 71 7.66 -8.43 -10.18
C TYR A 71 6.41 -9.28 -10.46
N ASP A 72 6.08 -9.46 -11.74
CA ASP A 72 4.91 -10.25 -12.13
C ASP A 72 5.21 -11.75 -12.09
N LYS A 73 4.38 -12.49 -11.36
CA LYS A 73 4.39 -13.95 -11.29
C LYS A 73 3.20 -14.57 -12.03
N GLN A 74 2.57 -13.81 -12.93
CA GLN A 74 1.40 -14.18 -13.71
C GLN A 74 0.18 -14.51 -12.83
N ALA A 75 0.05 -13.81 -11.69
CA ALA A 75 -1.06 -14.02 -10.78
C ALA A 75 -2.31 -13.21 -11.20
N PRO A 76 -3.53 -13.73 -11.01
CA PRO A 76 -4.74 -12.96 -11.30
C PRO A 76 -4.99 -11.87 -10.23
N PHE A 77 -5.26 -10.64 -10.67
CA PHE A 77 -5.47 -9.48 -9.78
C PHE A 77 -6.95 -9.05 -9.65
N ASP A 78 -7.88 -9.70 -10.35
CA ASP A 78 -9.28 -9.23 -10.44
C ASP A 78 -10.00 -9.15 -9.08
N MET A 79 -9.72 -10.08 -8.17
CA MET A 79 -10.27 -10.06 -6.80
C MET A 79 -9.64 -8.96 -5.95
N LEU A 80 -8.38 -8.59 -6.22
CA LEU A 80 -7.66 -7.57 -5.47
C LEU A 80 -8.31 -6.19 -5.67
N GLY A 81 -8.76 -5.86 -6.89
CA GLY A 81 -9.33 -4.55 -7.21
C GLY A 81 -10.49 -4.15 -6.30
N GLU A 82 -11.41 -5.08 -6.02
CA GLU A 82 -12.55 -4.82 -5.12
C GLU A 82 -12.09 -4.55 -3.67
N VAL A 83 -11.11 -5.32 -3.18
CA VAL A 83 -10.59 -5.14 -1.82
C VAL A 83 -9.84 -3.82 -1.70
N LEU A 84 -9.08 -3.42 -2.71
CA LEU A 84 -8.38 -2.13 -2.75
C LEU A 84 -9.37 -0.97 -2.61
N ILE A 85 -10.45 -0.95 -3.39
CA ILE A 85 -11.48 0.09 -3.31
C ILE A 85 -12.08 0.20 -1.89
N LYS A 86 -12.31 -0.94 -1.23
CA LYS A 86 -12.91 -1.01 0.11
C LYS A 86 -11.95 -0.67 1.23
N LYS A 87 -10.67 -1.03 1.11
CA LYS A 87 -9.70 -1.03 2.21
C LYS A 87 -8.57 -0.01 2.06
N VAL A 88 -8.48 0.70 0.94
CA VAL A 88 -7.40 1.64 0.66
C VAL A 88 -7.95 3.06 0.48
N LYS A 89 -7.31 4.05 1.13
CA LYS A 89 -7.59 5.49 0.91
C LYS A 89 -6.73 6.08 -0.20
N HIS A 90 -5.50 5.60 -0.33
CA HIS A 90 -4.56 5.98 -1.37
C HIS A 90 -3.71 4.77 -1.74
N LEU A 91 -3.76 4.40 -3.02
CA LEU A 91 -3.03 3.31 -3.61
C LEU A 91 -1.79 3.86 -4.33
N ILE A 92 -0.61 3.50 -3.82
CA ILE A 92 0.68 3.90 -4.37
C ILE A 92 1.30 2.69 -5.04
N LEU A 93 1.45 2.75 -6.36
CA LEU A 93 1.84 1.63 -7.20
C LEU A 93 3.26 1.81 -7.74
N MET A 94 4.04 0.73 -7.73
CA MET A 94 5.39 0.70 -8.29
C MET A 94 5.77 -0.65 -8.90
N GLY A 95 6.76 -0.67 -9.78
CA GLY A 95 7.26 -1.91 -10.41
C GLY A 95 6.37 -2.45 -11.55
N GLN A 96 6.66 -3.67 -12.00
CA GLN A 96 6.07 -4.26 -13.21
C GLN A 96 4.57 -4.55 -13.06
N THR A 97 4.14 -5.01 -11.89
CA THR A 97 2.73 -5.36 -11.65
C THR A 97 1.81 -4.15 -11.45
N ALA A 98 2.36 -2.95 -11.36
CA ALA A 98 1.60 -1.74 -11.06
C ALA A 98 0.46 -1.52 -12.08
N SER A 99 0.68 -1.78 -13.37
CA SER A 99 -0.37 -1.66 -14.40
C SER A 99 -1.44 -2.72 -14.31
N LEU A 100 -1.07 -3.95 -13.96
CA LEU A 100 -2.03 -5.03 -13.74
C LEU A 100 -2.95 -4.74 -12.55
N ILE A 101 -2.38 -4.23 -11.46
CA ILE A 101 -3.12 -3.84 -10.24
C ILE A 101 -4.02 -2.65 -10.53
N GLU A 102 -3.52 -1.62 -11.21
CA GLU A 102 -4.34 -0.45 -11.56
C GLU A 102 -5.52 -0.84 -12.46
N MET A 103 -5.28 -1.66 -13.49
CA MET A 103 -6.35 -2.16 -14.35
C MET A 103 -7.40 -2.94 -13.57
N SER A 104 -7.01 -3.75 -12.57
CA SER A 104 -7.98 -4.50 -11.77
C SER A 104 -8.88 -3.57 -10.94
N VAL A 105 -8.36 -2.43 -10.47
CA VAL A 105 -9.15 -1.38 -9.82
C VAL A 105 -10.05 -0.68 -10.83
N LEU A 106 -9.51 -0.21 -11.95
CA LEU A 106 -10.26 0.56 -12.95
C LEU A 106 -11.46 -0.21 -13.50
N LYS A 107 -11.29 -1.50 -13.82
CA LYS A 107 -12.39 -2.39 -14.25
C LYS A 107 -13.55 -2.42 -13.24
N LYS A 108 -13.25 -2.33 -11.94
CA LYS A 108 -14.26 -2.34 -10.87
C LYS A 108 -14.92 -0.97 -10.73
N LEU A 109 -14.15 0.11 -10.87
CA LEU A 109 -14.65 1.50 -10.85
C LEU A 109 -15.53 1.84 -12.06
N THR A 110 -15.30 1.25 -13.23
CA THR A 110 -16.19 1.44 -14.39
C THR A 110 -17.46 0.59 -14.32
N GLY A 111 -17.49 -0.41 -13.44
CA GLY A 111 -18.61 -1.33 -13.25
C GLY A 111 -19.26 -1.19 -11.87
N LYS A 112 -19.12 -2.23 -11.04
CA LYS A 112 -19.78 -2.38 -9.73
C LYS A 112 -19.58 -1.20 -8.77
N TYR A 113 -18.46 -0.50 -8.86
CA TYR A 113 -18.06 0.58 -7.94
C TYR A 113 -18.03 1.95 -8.64
N ARG A 114 -18.90 2.16 -9.64
CA ARG A 114 -19.03 3.43 -10.34
C ARG A 114 -19.35 4.58 -9.37
N GLY A 115 -18.66 5.70 -9.55
CA GLY A 115 -18.79 6.89 -8.70
C GLY A 115 -17.95 6.87 -7.42
N ILE A 116 -17.21 5.79 -7.15
CA ILE A 116 -16.23 5.78 -6.06
C ILE A 116 -14.90 6.34 -6.57
N GLU A 117 -14.32 7.26 -5.81
CA GLU A 117 -12.97 7.76 -6.06
C GLU A 117 -11.95 7.04 -5.17
N LEU A 118 -10.92 6.48 -5.80
CA LEU A 118 -9.72 5.98 -5.13
C LEU A 118 -8.53 6.77 -5.68
N ARG A 119 -7.79 7.44 -4.80
CA ARG A 119 -6.53 8.10 -5.20
C ARG A 119 -5.51 7.02 -5.57
N ILE A 120 -4.95 7.10 -6.77
CA ILE A 120 -3.90 6.20 -7.27
C ILE A 120 -2.69 7.05 -7.70
N THR A 121 -1.50 6.70 -7.21
CA THR A 121 -0.23 7.37 -7.59
C THR A 121 0.79 6.34 -8.07
N ARG A 122 1.49 6.65 -9.16
CA ARG A 122 2.62 5.86 -9.66
C ARG A 122 3.94 6.39 -9.15
N CYS A 123 4.79 5.50 -8.67
CA CYS A 123 6.14 5.82 -8.22
C CYS A 123 7.17 4.91 -8.86
N HIS A 124 8.37 5.44 -9.13
CA HIS A 124 9.48 4.72 -9.73
C HIS A 124 10.48 4.22 -8.70
N THR A 125 10.53 4.86 -7.53
CA THR A 125 11.44 4.49 -6.44
C THR A 125 10.69 4.31 -5.13
N MET A 126 11.26 3.51 -4.23
CA MET A 126 10.70 3.34 -2.88
C MET A 126 10.69 4.67 -2.11
N GLN A 127 11.71 5.52 -2.29
CA GLN A 127 11.75 6.84 -1.65
C GLN A 127 10.55 7.69 -2.08
N GLN A 128 10.30 7.79 -3.39
CA GLN A 128 9.15 8.52 -3.92
C GLN A 128 7.83 7.97 -3.36
N ALA A 129 7.69 6.65 -3.27
CA ALA A 129 6.48 6.03 -2.73
C ALA A 129 6.26 6.38 -1.26
N VAL A 130 7.32 6.40 -0.45
CA VAL A 130 7.27 6.83 0.95
C VAL A 130 6.91 8.31 1.06
N ASP A 131 7.49 9.17 0.24
CA ASP A 131 7.21 10.60 0.25
C ASP A 131 5.76 10.88 -0.15
N CYS A 132 5.25 10.20 -1.19
CA CYS A 132 3.84 10.26 -1.57
C CYS A 132 2.93 9.81 -0.43
N ALA A 133 3.28 8.72 0.27
CA ALA A 133 2.50 8.19 1.38
C ALA A 133 2.48 9.15 2.58
N TYR A 134 3.58 9.88 2.82
CA TYR A 134 3.66 10.89 3.87
C TYR A 134 2.77 12.11 3.58
N LEU A 135 2.63 12.50 2.31
CA LEU A 135 1.83 13.65 1.86
C LEU A 135 0.33 13.30 1.64
N SER A 136 -0.20 12.26 2.28
CA SER A 136 -1.52 11.66 1.99
C SER A 136 -2.55 11.70 3.11
#